data_AF-A0A2Z6PAE4-F1
#
_entry.id   AF-A0A2Z6PAE4-F1
#
_cell.length_a   1.000
_cell.length_b   1.000
_cell.length_c   1.000
_cell.angle_alpha   90.00
_cell.angle_beta   90.00
_cell.angle_gamma   90.00
#
_symmetry.space_group_name_H-M   'P 1'
#
loop_
_entity.id
_entity.type
_entity.pdbx_description
1 polymer ?
#
loop_
_entity_poly.entity_id
_entity_poly.type
_entity_poly.pdbx_seq_one_letter_code
_entity_poly.pdbx_strand_id
1 'polypeptide(L)'
;MKEKWRQAGRDVSREIGMLYDDYHAFVLCPQVMTSWTTAGLNHIIMHILPNFNNVAELLFDICSKEECDIDGRVAALIWCVWQNRNAKVWSNIQLSSEQVGNQAFQLWKNWFDAQQIRNKQT
;
A
#
# COMPACT_ATOMS: atom_id res chain seq x y z
N MET A 1 9.71 -9.48 36.02
CA MET A 1 8.41 -10.08 35.62
C MET A 1 7.36 -9.02 35.25
N LYS A 2 7.05 -8.03 36.11
CA LYS A 2 6.16 -6.89 35.77
C LYS A 2 6.60 -6.10 34.54
N GLU A 3 7.91 -5.92 34.35
CA GLU A 3 8.45 -5.19 33.17
C GLU A 3 8.17 -5.91 31.85
N LYS A 4 8.23 -7.25 31.83
CA LYS A 4 7.92 -8.06 30.64
C LYS A 4 6.45 -7.91 30.23
N TRP A 5 5.53 -7.89 31.21
CA TRP A 5 4.10 -7.70 30.95
C TRP A 5 3.76 -6.28 30.53
N ARG A 6 4.45 -5.27 31.07
CA ARG A 6 4.33 -3.88 30.59
C ARG A 6 4.86 -3.72 29.17
N GLN A 7 5.99 -4.38 28.85
CA GLN A 7 6.55 -4.36 27.50
C GLN A 7 5.59 -5.02 26.50
N ALA A 8 5.07 -6.21 26.83
CA ALA A 8 4.07 -6.89 26.02
C ALA A 8 2.80 -6.03 25.81
N GLY A 9 2.31 -5.35 26.85
CA GLY A 9 1.16 -4.43 26.73
C GLY A 9 1.45 -3.19 25.88
N ARG A 10 2.68 -2.67 25.91
CA ARG A 10 3.13 -1.57 25.03
C ARG A 10 3.29 -2.02 23.59
N ASP A 11 3.81 -3.22 23.35
CA ASP A 11 3.97 -3.79 22.01
C ASP A 11 2.59 -4.06 21.38
N VAL A 12 1.64 -4.62 22.15
CA VAL A 12 0.24 -4.79 21.73
C VAL A 12 -0.46 -3.44 21.50
N SER A 13 -0.25 -2.44 22.36
CA SER A 13 -0.81 -1.09 22.14
C SER A 13 -0.18 -0.38 20.95
N ARG A 14 1.09 -0.65 20.63
CA ARG A 14 1.75 -0.15 19.42
C ARG A 14 1.21 -0.84 18.18
N GLU A 15 1.04 -2.15 18.20
CA GLU A 15 0.45 -2.91 17.08
C GLU A 15 -1.01 -2.48 16.83
N ILE A 16 -1.80 -2.30 17.89
CA ILE A 16 -3.18 -1.80 17.80
C ILE A 16 -3.21 -0.33 17.35
N GLY A 17 -2.35 0.53 17.90
CA GLY A 17 -2.24 1.94 17.48
C GLY A 17 -1.74 2.12 16.04
N MET A 18 -0.85 1.25 15.57
CA MET A 18 -0.38 1.19 14.18
C MET A 18 -1.44 0.62 13.21
N LEU A 19 -2.41 -0.14 13.72
CA LEU A 19 -3.54 -0.66 12.95
C LEU A 19 -4.66 0.37 12.73
N TYR A 20 -4.75 1.39 13.59
CA TYR A 20 -5.83 2.41 13.58
C TYR A 20 -5.52 3.66 12.76
N ASP A 21 -4.28 3.83 12.30
CA ASP A 21 -3.92 4.92 11.39
C ASP A 21 -3.81 4.39 9.96
N ASP A 22 -4.79 4.73 9.13
CA ASP A 22 -4.81 4.37 7.71
C ASP A 22 -3.56 4.89 6.98
N TYR A 23 -3.03 6.05 7.38
CA TYR A 23 -1.80 6.58 6.79
C TYR A 23 -0.60 5.67 7.10
N HIS A 24 -0.46 5.22 8.35
CA HIS A 24 0.55 4.22 8.68
C HIS A 24 0.33 2.92 7.91
N ALA A 25 -0.91 2.42 7.88
CA ALA A 25 -1.21 1.11 7.33
C ALA A 25 -1.09 1.01 5.80
N PHE A 26 -1.17 2.13 5.07
CA PHE A 26 -1.04 2.17 3.60
C PHE A 26 0.26 2.82 3.10
N VAL A 27 0.99 3.54 3.95
CA VAL A 27 2.12 4.38 3.51
C VAL A 27 3.37 4.14 4.37
N LEU A 28 3.28 4.36 5.69
CA LEU A 28 4.47 4.39 6.55
C LEU A 28 4.91 3.03 7.10
N CYS A 29 4.05 2.01 7.06
CA CYS A 29 4.40 0.69 7.54
C CYS A 29 5.62 0.17 6.77
N PRO A 30 6.69 -0.31 7.42
CA PRO A 30 7.85 -0.86 6.72
C PRO A 30 7.49 -1.97 5.73
N GLN A 31 6.47 -2.77 6.07
CA GLN A 31 5.93 -3.82 5.21
C GLN A 31 5.23 -3.27 3.96
N VAL A 32 4.83 -2.01 3.96
CA VAL A 32 4.16 -1.38 2.82
C VAL A 32 5.14 -0.56 2.00
N MET A 33 6.11 0.12 2.63
CA MET A 33 7.16 0.87 1.92
C MET A 33 7.94 0.02 0.92
N THR A 34 8.25 -1.24 1.26
CA THR A 34 8.91 -2.15 0.31
C THR A 34 7.98 -2.51 -0.85
N SER A 35 6.67 -2.65 -0.62
CA SER A 35 5.68 -2.87 -1.70
C SER A 35 5.63 -1.70 -2.68
N TRP A 36 5.70 -0.45 -2.19
CA TRP A 36 5.80 0.75 -3.04
C TRP A 36 7.04 0.71 -3.94
N THR A 37 8.18 0.29 -3.39
CA THR A 37 9.41 0.13 -4.16
C THR A 37 9.27 -0.95 -5.23
N THR A 38 8.79 -2.14 -4.86
CA THR A 38 8.60 -3.25 -5.80
C THR A 38 7.57 -2.94 -6.89
N ALA A 39 6.55 -2.15 -6.58
CA ALA A 39 5.59 -1.64 -7.56
C ALA A 39 6.17 -0.57 -8.49
N GLY A 40 7.43 -0.14 -8.28
CA GLY A 40 8.12 0.89 -9.06
C GLY A 40 7.66 2.32 -8.75
N LEU A 41 7.08 2.54 -7.57
CA LEU A 41 6.50 3.82 -7.13
C LEU A 41 7.36 4.51 -6.04
N ASN A 42 8.61 4.08 -5.86
CA ASN A 42 9.49 4.63 -4.83
C ASN A 42 9.71 6.15 -4.97
N HIS A 43 9.82 6.65 -6.20
CA HIS A 43 10.05 8.08 -6.46
C HIS A 43 8.85 8.94 -6.06
N ILE A 44 7.63 8.43 -6.29
CA ILE A 44 6.38 9.05 -5.85
C ILE A 44 6.40 9.11 -4.32
N ILE A 45 6.44 7.95 -3.66
CA ILE A 45 6.31 7.92 -2.20
C ILE A 45 7.38 8.76 -1.50
N MET A 46 8.65 8.74 -1.94
CA MET A 46 9.73 9.53 -1.32
C MET A 46 9.53 11.05 -1.45
N HIS A 47 8.90 11.51 -2.53
CA HIS A 47 8.68 12.92 -2.78
C HIS A 47 7.51 13.49 -1.96
N ILE A 48 6.42 12.73 -1.85
CA ILE A 48 5.17 13.19 -1.21
C ILE A 48 5.04 12.80 0.26
N LEU A 49 5.73 11.76 0.76
CA LEU A 49 5.64 11.33 2.17
C LEU A 49 5.75 12.48 3.20
N PRO A 50 6.71 13.42 3.08
CA PRO A 50 6.91 14.44 4.11
C PRO A 50 5.76 15.46 4.19
N ASN A 51 4.91 15.53 3.15
CA ASN A 51 3.92 16.59 3.00
C ASN A 51 2.52 16.19 3.48
N PHE A 52 2.29 14.91 3.78
CA PHE A 52 0.97 14.39 4.13
C PHE A 52 1.02 13.57 5.42
N ASN A 53 -0.08 13.57 6.15
CA ASN A 53 -0.32 12.69 7.30
C ASN A 53 -1.69 11.98 7.18
N ASN A 54 -2.33 12.10 6.02
CA ASN A 54 -3.64 11.56 5.72
C ASN A 54 -3.59 10.85 4.36
N VAL A 55 -4.06 9.60 4.31
CA VAL A 55 -4.01 8.79 3.08
C VAL A 55 -4.94 9.31 2.00
N ALA A 56 -6.10 9.87 2.36
CA ALA A 56 -7.03 10.41 1.38
C ALA A 56 -6.47 11.66 0.70
N GLU A 57 -5.89 12.59 1.48
CA GLU A 57 -5.22 13.77 0.93
C GLU A 57 -4.05 13.41 0.02
N LEU A 58 -3.23 12.42 0.43
CA LEU A 58 -2.17 11.87 -0.41
C LEU A 58 -2.70 11.34 -1.75
N LEU A 59 -3.77 10.52 -1.71
CA LEU A 59 -4.35 9.93 -2.91
C LEU A 59 -5.00 10.98 -3.83
N PHE A 60 -5.67 11.98 -3.25
CA PHE A 60 -6.23 13.09 -4.04
C PHE A 60 -5.12 13.93 -4.70
N ASP A 61 -3.99 14.15 -4.02
CA ASP A 61 -2.86 14.89 -4.59
C ASP A 61 -2.25 14.15 -5.79
N ILE A 62 -2.03 12.84 -5.65
CA ILE A 62 -1.56 11.96 -6.71
C ILE A 62 -2.50 12.06 -7.93
N CYS A 63 -3.79 11.80 -7.74
CA CYS A 63 -4.78 11.87 -8.83
C CYS A 63 -4.94 13.25 -9.47
N SER A 64 -4.49 14.31 -8.81
CA SER A 64 -4.59 15.69 -9.34
C SER A 64 -3.35 16.13 -10.11
N LYS A 65 -2.19 15.48 -9.89
CA LYS A 65 -0.88 15.97 -10.36
C LYS A 65 -0.10 14.95 -11.18
N GLU A 66 -0.32 13.66 -10.94
CA GLU A 66 0.40 12.59 -11.61
C GLU A 66 -0.32 12.15 -12.90
N GLU A 67 0.38 11.35 -13.71
CA GLU A 67 -0.21 10.77 -14.92
C GLU A 67 -1.12 9.58 -14.58
N CYS A 68 -2.09 9.29 -15.47
CA CYS A 68 -3.04 8.18 -15.32
C CYS A 68 -2.35 6.81 -15.11
N ASP A 69 -1.14 6.60 -15.65
CA ASP A 69 -0.35 5.39 -15.35
C ASP A 69 0.03 5.29 -13.88
N ILE A 70 0.50 6.39 -13.29
CA ILE A 70 0.90 6.46 -11.88
C ILE A 70 -0.33 6.27 -10.99
N ASP A 71 -1.42 6.98 -11.28
CA ASP A 71 -2.70 6.85 -10.54
C ASP A 71 -3.18 5.40 -10.50
N GLY A 72 -3.16 4.74 -11.67
CA GLY A 72 -3.56 3.35 -11.80
C GLY A 72 -2.69 2.38 -11.01
N ARG A 73 -1.37 2.59 -11.04
CA ARG A 73 -0.41 1.78 -10.26
C ARG A 73 -0.58 1.99 -8.76
N VAL A 74 -0.81 3.22 -8.32
CA VAL A 74 -1.10 3.55 -6.92
C VAL A 74 -2.40 2.88 -6.48
N ALA A 75 -3.47 3.00 -7.27
CA ALA A 75 -4.74 2.35 -6.97
C ALA A 75 -4.60 0.81 -6.86
N ALA A 76 -3.87 0.18 -7.78
CA ALA A 76 -3.58 -1.25 -7.74
C ALA A 76 -2.81 -1.65 -6.47
N LEU A 77 -1.83 -0.83 -6.04
CA LEU A 77 -1.07 -1.09 -4.83
C LEU A 77 -1.92 -0.98 -3.57
N ILE A 78 -2.70 0.10 -3.42
CA ILE A 78 -3.61 0.29 -2.28
C ILE A 78 -4.59 -0.89 -2.19
N TRP A 79 -5.15 -1.32 -3.33
CA TRP A 79 -6.00 -2.49 -3.40
C TRP A 79 -5.30 -3.76 -2.92
N CYS A 80 -4.09 -4.04 -3.40
CA CYS A 80 -3.32 -5.22 -2.99
C CYS A 80 -2.94 -5.20 -1.49
N VAL A 81 -2.60 -4.03 -0.93
CA VAL A 81 -2.34 -3.87 0.51
C VAL A 81 -3.61 -4.15 1.31
N TRP A 82 -4.75 -3.58 0.90
CA TRP A 82 -6.03 -3.84 1.55
C TRP A 82 -6.41 -5.32 1.52
N GLN A 83 -6.25 -5.97 0.36
CA GLN A 83 -6.50 -7.41 0.21
C GLN A 83 -5.61 -8.25 1.11
N ASN A 84 -4.31 -7.93 1.21
CA ASN A 84 -3.37 -8.66 2.07
C ASN A 84 -3.75 -8.52 3.56
N ARG A 85 -4.15 -7.32 4.00
CA ARG A 85 -4.64 -7.09 5.37
C ARG A 85 -5.90 -7.91 5.66
N ASN A 86 -6.85 -7.91 4.73
CA ASN A 86 -8.07 -8.72 4.88
C ASN A 86 -7.78 -10.21 4.90
N ALA A 87 -6.88 -10.72 4.06
CA ALA A 87 -6.47 -12.12 4.08
C ALA A 87 -5.87 -12.52 5.44
N LYS A 88 -5.15 -11.61 6.11
CA LYS A 88 -4.64 -11.84 7.46
C LYS A 88 -5.76 -11.95 8.49
N VAL A 89 -6.77 -11.09 8.42
CA VAL A 89 -7.91 -11.10 9.34
C VAL A 89 -8.79 -12.34 9.14
N TRP A 90 -9.15 -12.65 7.91
CA TRP A 90 -10.15 -13.66 7.60
C TRP A 90 -9.58 -15.07 7.42
N SER A 91 -8.33 -15.18 7.00
CA SER A 91 -7.70 -16.45 6.63
C SER A 91 -6.36 -16.71 7.31
N ASN A 92 -5.87 -15.78 8.13
CA ASN A 92 -4.53 -15.81 8.74
C ASN A 92 -3.37 -15.98 7.73
N ILE A 93 -3.61 -15.62 6.46
CA ILE A 93 -2.61 -15.65 5.38
C ILE A 93 -2.07 -14.23 5.20
N GLN A 94 -0.76 -14.11 5.03
CA GLN A 94 -0.11 -12.82 4.79
C GLN A 94 1.04 -13.01 3.81
N LEU A 95 0.98 -12.28 2.69
CA LEU A 95 2.07 -12.18 1.73
C LEU A 95 3.15 -11.24 2.25
N SER A 96 4.39 -11.46 1.79
CA SER A 96 5.49 -10.52 2.02
C SER A 96 5.24 -9.21 1.30
N SER A 97 5.94 -8.16 1.75
CA SER A 97 5.86 -6.84 1.15
C SER A 97 6.23 -6.82 -0.34
N GLU A 98 7.24 -7.57 -0.72
CA GLU A 98 7.69 -7.73 -2.10
C GLU A 98 6.63 -8.45 -2.94
N GLN A 99 6.01 -9.49 -2.38
CA GLN A 99 4.94 -10.22 -3.05
C GLN A 99 3.73 -9.33 -3.31
N VAL A 100 3.33 -8.51 -2.34
CA VAL A 100 2.24 -7.53 -2.50
C VAL A 100 2.57 -6.50 -3.59
N GLY A 101 3.79 -5.94 -3.57
CA GLY A 101 4.21 -4.96 -4.56
C GLY A 101 4.30 -5.55 -5.97
N ASN A 102 4.80 -6.79 -6.10
CA ASN A 102 4.84 -7.49 -7.37
C ASN A 102 3.42 -7.81 -7.87
N GLN A 103 2.51 -8.25 -6.99
CA GLN A 103 1.12 -8.49 -7.34
C GLN A 103 0.45 -7.21 -7.86
N ALA A 104 0.68 -6.07 -7.20
CA ALA A 104 0.15 -4.78 -7.64
C ALA A 104 0.68 -4.37 -9.03
N PHE A 105 1.99 -4.53 -9.25
CA PHE A 105 2.61 -4.25 -10.55
C PHE A 105 1.99 -5.11 -11.67
N GLN A 106 1.86 -6.42 -11.44
CA GLN A 106 1.26 -7.33 -12.43
C GLN A 106 -0.22 -7.02 -12.65
N LEU A 107 -0.97 -6.68 -11.61
CA LEU A 107 -2.39 -6.33 -11.70
C LEU A 107 -2.59 -5.13 -12.63
N TRP A 108 -1.85 -4.04 -12.40
CA TRP A 108 -1.92 -2.86 -13.25
C TRP A 108 -1.46 -3.16 -14.67
N LYS A 109 -0.32 -3.84 -14.82
CA LYS A 109 0.24 -4.20 -16.13
C LYS A 109 -0.76 -4.97 -16.99
N ASN A 110 -1.39 -5.99 -16.42
CA ASN A 110 -2.37 -6.81 -17.14
C ASN A 110 -3.60 -5.99 -17.56
N TRP A 111 -4.07 -5.10 -16.68
CA TRP A 111 -5.18 -4.20 -17.00
C TRP A 111 -4.82 -3.23 -18.12
N PHE A 112 -3.63 -2.62 -18.05
CA PHE A 112 -3.14 -1.69 -19.06
C PHE A 112 -2.98 -2.37 -20.41
N ASP A 113 -2.35 -3.55 -20.45
CA ASP A 113 -2.18 -4.33 -21.68
C ASP A 113 -3.53 -4.73 -22.30
N ALA A 114 -4.50 -5.17 -21.48
CA ALA A 114 -5.87 -5.45 -21.92
C ALA A 114 -6.57 -4.20 -22.48
N GLN A 115 -6.32 -3.04 -21.86
CA GLN A 115 -6.89 -1.77 -22.31
C GLN A 115 -6.34 -1.33 -23.67
N GLN A 116 -5.04 -1.52 -23.90
CA GLN A 116 -4.42 -1.24 -25.20
C GLN A 116 -4.98 -2.14 -26.30
N ILE A 117 -5.28 -3.41 -25.99
CA ILE A 117 -5.92 -4.32 -26.95
C ILE A 117 -7.32 -3.82 -27.30
N ARG A 118 -8.12 -3.43 -26.30
CA ARG A 118 -9.48 -2.92 -26.51
C ARG A 118 -9.49 -1.68 -27.39
N ASN A 119 -8.62 -0.71 -27.10
CA ASN A 119 -8.55 0.55 -27.84
C ASN A 119 -8.08 0.38 -29.29
N LYS A 120 -7.38 -0.72 -29.63
CA LYS A 120 -6.98 -1.04 -31.02
C LYS A 120 -8.10 -1.72 -31.82
N GLN A 121 -9.15 -2.21 -31.17
CA GLN A 121 -10.26 -2.91 -31.80
C GLN A 121 -11.49 -2.02 -32.06
N THR A 122 -11.57 -0.87 -31.39
CA THR A 122 -12.49 0.24 -31.66
C THR A 122 -11.91 1.24 -32.64
#